data_AF-A0A969GKN9-F1
#
_entry.id   AF-A0A969GKN9-F1
#
_cell.length_a   1.000
_cell.length_b   1.000
_cell.length_c   1.000
_cell.angle_alpha   90.00
_cell.angle_beta   90.00
_cell.angle_gamma   90.00
#
_symmetry.space_group_name_H-M   'P 1'
#
loop_
_entity.id
_entity.type
_entity.pdbx_description
1 polymer ?
#
loop_
_entity_poly.entity_id
_entity_poly.type
_entity_poly.pdbx_seq_one_letter_code
_entity_poly.pdbx_strand_id
1 'polypeptide(L)'
;MTEETTEILYRIGAGDRVVGVSGFTMRPPEARKKPRISTFLEADYGKILELHPDLVLGFSDLQANLGKELAKRGVPVYLFNQRSLAEILQTVRVVGALVGLPAPAEA
;
A
#
# COMPACT_ATOMS: atom_id res chain seq x y z
N MET A 1 4.52 3.32 4.90
CA MET A 1 4.04 2.83 3.58
C MET A 1 4.74 3.63 2.50
N THR A 2 4.97 3.06 1.32
CA THR A 2 5.73 3.71 0.24
C THR A 2 4.86 4.01 -0.98
N GLU A 3 5.49 4.58 -2.00
CA GLU A 3 4.83 5.10 -3.19
C GLU A 3 4.41 3.98 -4.17
N GLU A 4 5.15 2.87 -4.25
CA GLU A 4 5.05 1.91 -5.35
C GLU A 4 3.67 1.24 -5.40
N THR A 5 3.15 0.79 -4.26
CA THR A 5 1.81 0.17 -4.20
C THR A 5 0.71 1.17 -4.51
N THR A 6 0.88 2.43 -4.12
CA THR A 6 -0.04 3.51 -4.49
C THR A 6 -0.04 3.70 -6.01
N GLU A 7 1.14 3.83 -6.63
CA GLU A 7 1.24 3.99 -8.08
C GLU A 7 0.62 2.81 -8.83
N ILE A 8 0.90 1.57 -8.41
CA ILE A 8 0.32 0.36 -9.01
C ILE A 8 -1.21 0.41 -8.96
N LEU A 9 -1.81 0.72 -7.80
CA LEU A 9 -3.27 0.79 -7.64
C LEU A 9 -3.91 1.80 -8.59
N TYR A 10 -3.31 2.97 -8.75
CA TYR A 10 -3.81 3.97 -9.71
C TYR A 10 -3.65 3.49 -11.16
N ARG A 11 -2.52 2.85 -11.51
CA ARG A 11 -2.26 2.35 -12.87
C ARG A 11 -3.23 1.25 -13.29
N ILE A 12 -3.67 0.41 -12.36
CA ILE A 12 -4.62 -0.68 -12.65
C ILE A 12 -6.09 -0.24 -12.50
N GLY A 13 -6.37 1.05 -12.26
CA GLY A 13 -7.72 1.58 -12.16
C GLY A 13 -8.41 1.39 -10.81
N ALA A 14 -7.66 1.07 -9.75
CA ALA A 14 -8.13 0.91 -8.37
C ALA A 14 -7.76 2.11 -7.45
N GLY A 15 -7.38 3.26 -8.03
CA GLY A 15 -6.96 4.44 -7.26
C GLY A 15 -8.07 5.07 -6.42
N ASP A 16 -9.32 4.87 -6.81
CA ASP A 16 -10.53 5.26 -6.06
C ASP A 16 -10.63 4.56 -4.70
N ARG A 17 -10.15 3.30 -4.59
CA ARG A 17 -10.10 2.50 -3.37
C ARG A 17 -9.03 2.95 -2.37
N VAL A 18 -8.09 3.80 -2.78
CA VAL A 18 -7.05 4.33 -1.89
C VAL A 18 -7.66 5.39 -0.97
N VAL A 19 -7.80 5.09 0.31
CA VAL A 19 -8.38 6.01 1.31
C VAL A 19 -7.34 6.85 2.07
N GLY A 20 -6.09 6.40 2.11
CA GLY A 20 -5.00 7.09 2.79
C GLY A 20 -3.66 6.74 2.17
N VAL A 21 -2.71 7.68 2.27
CA VAL A 21 -1.38 7.55 1.65
C VAL A 21 -0.26 7.90 2.63
N SER A 22 0.94 7.46 2.27
CA SER A 22 2.17 7.90 2.91
C SER A 22 2.46 9.37 2.63
N GLY A 23 3.18 10.03 3.53
CA GLY A 23 3.76 11.35 3.28
C GLY A 23 4.77 11.37 2.12
N PHE A 24 5.27 10.20 1.69
CA PHE A 24 6.21 10.06 0.57
C PHE A 24 5.54 9.83 -0.79
N THR A 25 4.21 9.71 -0.84
CA THR A 25 3.49 9.51 -2.10
C THR A 25 3.63 10.75 -2.98
N MET A 26 4.25 10.59 -4.15
CA MET A 26 4.44 11.66 -5.14
C MET A 26 3.68 11.37 -6.44
N ARG A 27 3.48 10.10 -6.80
CA ARG A 27 2.85 9.66 -8.03
C ARG A 27 1.68 8.69 -7.78
N PRO A 28 0.61 8.80 -8.60
CA PRO A 28 0.36 9.94 -9.48
C PRO A 28 0.00 11.21 -8.65
N PRO A 29 0.12 12.44 -9.21
CA PRO A 29 -0.08 13.68 -8.43
C PRO A 29 -1.43 13.77 -7.71
N GLU A 30 -2.49 13.20 -8.28
CA GLU A 30 -3.83 13.13 -7.69
C GLU A 30 -3.88 12.30 -6.40
N ALA A 31 -3.01 11.31 -6.22
CA ALA A 31 -2.93 10.52 -4.99
C ALA A 31 -2.52 11.38 -3.79
N ARG A 32 -1.83 12.52 -4.01
CA ARG A 32 -1.44 13.46 -2.96
C ARG A 32 -2.62 14.20 -2.32
N LYS A 33 -3.80 14.15 -2.94
CA LYS A 33 -5.04 14.72 -2.39
C LYS A 33 -5.64 13.85 -1.29
N LYS A 34 -5.22 12.59 -1.18
CA LYS A 34 -5.67 11.68 -0.14
C LYS A 34 -5.06 12.06 1.22
N PRO A 35 -5.73 11.75 2.35
CA PRO A 35 -5.19 11.94 3.68
C PRO A 35 -3.81 11.30 3.86
N ARG A 36 -2.88 12.07 4.44
CA ARG A 36 -1.55 11.56 4.81
C ARG A 36 -1.61 10.94 6.19
N ILE A 37 -1.33 9.64 6.26
CA ILE A 37 -1.54 8.83 7.47
C ILE A 37 -0.26 8.23 8.05
N SER A 38 0.86 8.34 7.34
CA SER A 38 2.16 7.85 7.82
C SER A 38 3.31 8.68 7.29
N THR A 39 4.44 8.64 7.99
CA THR A 39 5.76 8.87 7.40
C THR A 39 6.33 7.53 6.94
N PHE A 40 7.65 7.39 6.84
CA PHE A 40 8.29 6.14 6.45
C PHE A 40 8.38 5.15 7.62
N LEU A 41 8.64 5.63 8.84
CA LEU A 41 8.83 4.80 10.04
C LEU A 41 7.75 5.00 11.10
N GLU A 42 6.91 6.03 10.96
CA GLU A 42 5.84 6.34 11.91
C GLU A 42 4.49 6.34 11.21
N ALA A 43 3.46 5.93 11.92
CA ALA A 43 2.08 5.92 11.45
C ALA A 43 1.17 6.54 12.49
N ASP A 44 0.20 7.34 12.02
CA ASP A 44 -0.88 7.85 12.85
C ASP A 44 -2.00 6.80 12.88
N TYR A 45 -1.90 5.84 13.80
CA TYR A 45 -2.86 4.72 13.87
C TYR A 45 -4.30 5.18 14.06
N GLY A 46 -4.52 6.31 14.76
CA GLY A 46 -5.86 6.88 14.94
C GLY A 46 -6.45 7.28 13.59
N LYS A 47 -5.73 8.11 12.83
CA LYS A 47 -6.17 8.50 11.48
C LYS A 47 -6.32 7.31 10.53
N ILE A 48 -5.46 6.30 10.64
CA ILE A 48 -5.61 5.09 9.82
C ILE A 48 -6.95 4.42 10.12
N LEU A 49 -7.29 4.22 11.39
CA LEU A 49 -8.54 3.56 11.79
C LEU A 49 -9.79 4.38 11.42
N GLU A 50 -9.72 5.71 11.50
CA GLU A 50 -10.80 6.62 11.08
C GLU A 50 -11.16 6.48 9.59
N LEU A 51 -10.22 6.06 8.75
CA LEU A 51 -10.46 5.81 7.33
C LEU A 51 -11.12 4.46 7.05
N HIS A 52 -11.31 3.63 8.07
CA HIS A 52 -11.89 2.28 7.98
C HIS A 52 -11.27 1.42 6.85
N PRO A 53 -9.93 1.28 6.78
CA PRO A 53 -9.29 0.48 5.75
C PRO A 53 -9.59 -1.01 5.96
N ASP A 54 -9.84 -1.70 4.85
CA ASP A 54 -9.95 -3.16 4.80
C ASP A 54 -8.60 -3.84 4.51
N LEU A 55 -7.62 -3.09 3.99
CA LEU A 55 -6.26 -3.56 3.73
C LEU A 55 -5.24 -2.42 3.78
N VAL A 56 -4.11 -2.67 4.43
CA VAL A 56 -2.93 -1.79 4.39
C VAL A 56 -1.80 -2.46 3.62
N LEU A 57 -1.29 -1.78 2.60
CA LEU A 57 -0.11 -2.20 1.84
C LEU A 57 1.11 -1.43 2.31
N GLY A 58 2.15 -2.13 2.75
CA GLY A 58 3.39 -1.50 3.22
C GLY A 58 4.65 -2.10 2.62
N PHE A 59 5.76 -1.42 2.87
CA PHE A 59 7.12 -1.81 2.48
C PHE A 59 8.08 -0.97 3.34
N SER A 60 9.09 -1.52 4.03
CA SER A 60 9.71 -2.85 3.92
C SER A 60 9.77 -3.55 5.29
N ASP A 61 10.73 -4.45 5.49
CA ASP A 61 11.21 -4.92 6.80
C ASP A 61 11.36 -3.80 7.85
N LEU A 62 11.79 -2.60 7.46
CA LEU A 62 11.87 -1.42 8.32
C LEU A 62 10.51 -0.98 8.89
N GLN A 63 9.41 -1.35 8.24
CA GLN A 63 8.03 -1.09 8.67
C GLN A 63 7.37 -2.29 9.35
N ALA A 64 8.11 -3.37 9.65
CA ALA A 64 7.55 -4.57 10.29
C ALA A 64 6.80 -4.25 11.60
N ASN A 65 7.34 -3.33 12.40
CA ASN A 65 6.67 -2.89 13.64
C ASN A 65 5.35 -2.16 13.37
N LEU A 66 5.28 -1.31 12.34
CA LEU A 66 4.03 -0.65 11.95
C LEU A 66 2.99 -1.67 11.51
N GLY A 67 3.37 -2.63 10.67
CA GLY A 67 2.49 -3.69 10.22
C GLY A 67 1.98 -4.56 11.37
N LYS A 68 2.86 -4.92 12.31
CA LYS A 68 2.49 -5.65 13.54
C LYS A 68 1.47 -4.89 14.37
N GLU A 69 1.66 -3.58 14.57
CA GLU A 69 0.76 -2.76 15.37
C GLU A 69 -0.60 -2.56 14.70
N LEU A 70 -0.65 -2.44 13.37
CA LEU A 70 -1.91 -2.42 12.61
C LEU A 70 -2.65 -3.76 12.67
N ALA A 71 -1.93 -4.87 12.53
CA ALA A 71 -2.51 -6.21 12.65
C ALA A 71 -3.12 -6.45 14.05
N LYS A 72 -2.44 -6.00 15.13
CA LYS A 72 -3.00 -6.04 16.49
C LYS A 72 -4.28 -5.23 16.67
N ARG A 73 -4.48 -4.21 15.83
CA ARG A 73 -5.68 -3.36 15.82
C ARG A 73 -6.78 -3.91 14.90
N GLY A 74 -6.59 -5.13 14.37
CA GLY A 74 -7.57 -5.81 13.53
C GLY A 74 -7.56 -5.36 12.06
N VAL A 75 -6.56 -4.59 11.63
CA VAL A 75 -6.43 -4.14 10.24
C VAL A 75 -5.60 -5.16 9.46
N PRO A 76 -6.10 -5.75 8.36
CA PRO A 76 -5.30 -6.60 7.50
C PRO A 76 -4.12 -5.83 6.90
N VAL A 77 -2.93 -6.43 6.93
CA VAL A 77 -1.71 -5.82 6.40
C VAL A 77 -1.00 -6.78 5.47
N TYR A 78 -0.58 -6.29 4.31
CA TYR A 78 0.37 -6.96 3.44
C TYR A 78 1.66 -6.14 3.36
N LEU A 79 2.77 -6.71 3.85
CA LEU A 79 4.09 -6.10 3.77
C LEU A 79 4.88 -6.73 2.63
N PHE A 80 5.32 -5.90 1.69
CA PHE A 80 6.28 -6.28 0.67
C PHE A 80 7.71 -6.04 1.17
N ASN A 81 8.67 -6.75 0.55
CA ASN A 81 10.09 -6.55 0.81
C ASN A 81 10.93 -6.89 -0.43
N GLN A 82 10.48 -6.43 -1.60
CA GLN A 82 11.12 -6.68 -2.88
C GLN A 82 12.53 -6.06 -2.96
N ARG A 83 13.51 -6.84 -3.43
CA ARG A 83 14.93 -6.47 -3.57
C ARG A 83 15.49 -6.78 -4.96
N SER A 84 14.67 -7.30 -5.86
CA SER A 84 15.03 -7.60 -7.25
C SER A 84 13.97 -7.14 -8.23
N LEU A 85 14.32 -7.01 -9.52
CA LEU A 85 13.37 -6.68 -10.57
C LEU A 85 12.24 -7.73 -10.66
N ALA A 86 12.60 -9.02 -10.54
CA ALA A 86 11.62 -10.10 -10.54
C ALA A 86 10.61 -9.96 -9.39
N GLU A 87 11.06 -9.57 -8.20
CA GLU A 87 10.18 -9.33 -7.05
C GLU A 87 9.34 -8.05 -7.19
N ILE A 88 9.85 -7.01 -7.86
CA ILE A 88 9.06 -5.83 -8.22
C ILE A 88 7.90 -6.23 -9.14
N LEU A 89 8.18 -7.02 -10.19
CA LEU A 89 7.12 -7.52 -11.08
C LEU A 89 6.13 -8.42 -10.34
N GLN A 90 6.62 -9.24 -9.41
CA GLN A 90 5.75 -10.03 -8.54
C GLN A 90 4.88 -9.15 -7.63
N THR A 91 5.40 -8.04 -7.12
CA THR A 91 4.64 -7.07 -6.32
C THR A 91 3.46 -6.52 -7.12
N VAL A 92 3.67 -6.15 -8.39
CA VAL A 92 2.59 -5.70 -9.29
C VAL A 92 1.49 -6.75 -9.40
N ARG A 93 1.86 -8.02 -9.64
CA ARG A 93 0.91 -9.14 -9.78
C ARG A 93 0.13 -9.39 -8.49
N VAL A 94 0.82 -9.39 -7.35
CA VAL A 94 0.20 -9.61 -6.04
C VAL A 94 -0.76 -8.47 -5.69
N VAL A 95 -0.35 -7.21 -5.90
CA VAL A 95 -1.24 -6.05 -5.67
C VAL A 95 -2.50 -6.17 -6.53
N GLY A 96 -2.35 -6.50 -7.83
CA GLY A 96 -3.49 -6.73 -8.72
C GLY A 96 -4.41 -7.84 -8.21
N ALA A 97 -3.85 -8.98 -7.79
CA ALA A 97 -4.63 -10.08 -7.24
C ALA A 97 -5.37 -9.69 -5.94
N LEU A 98 -4.72 -8.94 -5.04
CA LEU A 98 -5.31 -8.47 -3.77
C LEU A 98 -6.54 -7.57 -3.99
N VAL A 99 -6.58 -6.80 -5.08
CA VAL A 99 -7.72 -5.93 -5.40
C VAL A 99 -8.69 -6.53 -6.43
N GLY A 100 -8.51 -7.79 -6.81
CA GLY A 100 -9.37 -8.47 -7.79
C GLY A 100 -9.19 -7.98 -9.23
N LEU A 101 -8.05 -7.35 -9.54
CA LEU A 101 -7.65 -6.89 -10.87
C LEU A 101 -6.29 -7.52 -11.25
N PRO A 102 -6.20 -8.86 -11.35
CA PRO A 102 -4.95 -9.51 -11.71
C PRO A 102 -4.48 -9.05 -13.09
N ALA A 103 -3.16 -8.92 -13.25
CA ALA A 103 -2.57 -8.73 -14.58
C ALA A 103 -3.00 -9.90 -15.49
N PRO A 104 -3.17 -9.68 -16.81
CA PRO A 104 -3.39 -10.77 -17.75
C PRO A 104 -2.31 -11.85 -17.53
N ALA A 105 -2.72 -13.11 -17.46
CA ALA A 105 -1.76 -14.21 -17.42
C ALA A 105 -0.86 -14.07 -18.65
N GLU A 106 0.43 -13.85 -18.42
CA GLU A 106 1.43 -13.93 -19.49
C GLU A 106 1.33 -15.34 -20.10
N ALA A 107 1.01 -15.40 -21.39
CA ALA A 107 0.97 -16.63 -22.19
C ALA A 107 2.39 -17.02 -22.63
#